data_AF-A0A8T4T3S4-F1
#
_entry.id   AF-A0A8T4T3S4-F1
#
_cell.length_a   1.000
_cell.length_b   1.000
_cell.length_c   1.000
_cell.angle_alpha   90.00
_cell.angle_beta   90.00
_cell.angle_gamma   90.00
#
_symmetry.space_group_name_H-M   'P 1'
#
loop_
_entity.id
_entity.type
_entity.pdbx_description
1 polymer ?
#
loop_
_entity_poly.entity_id
_entity_poly.type
_entity_poly.pdbx_seq_one_letter_code
_entity_poly.pdbx_strand_id
1 'polypeptide(L)'
;MSFKITKDELSSSPNRDSHNGLLLMTRYIDSNNLYYAGLRVDGAAVIKKKINGNYYTLAYRNIFPGTYNRLTNPNLLPKNTWIALKTETKNNLNGSVSIKLYMDNGLTGTWTLLLSATDSGIGGSPITNEGYAGIRTDFMDVYFDNYWLVNI
;
A
#
# COMPACT_ATOMS: atom_id res chain seq x y z
N MET A 1 8.96 4.99 5.61
CA MET A 1 8.87 5.60 4.28
C MET A 1 7.91 6.76 4.33
N SER A 2 8.34 7.96 3.95
CA SER A 2 7.53 9.17 3.94
C SER A 2 7.20 9.58 2.51
N PHE A 3 5.95 10.00 2.30
CA PHE A 3 5.40 10.42 1.02
C PHE A 3 4.80 11.82 1.16
N LYS A 4 4.99 12.68 0.15
CA LYS A 4 4.25 13.94 0.04
C LYS A 4 3.74 14.09 -1.38
N ILE A 5 2.42 13.97 -1.53
CA ILE A 5 1.73 14.21 -2.80
C ILE A 5 1.71 15.72 -3.03
N THR A 6 2.15 16.16 -4.20
CA THR A 6 2.14 17.59 -4.57
C THR A 6 1.13 17.92 -5.63
N LYS A 7 0.83 16.95 -6.51
CA LYS A 7 -0.09 17.13 -7.62
C LYS A 7 -0.69 15.80 -8.07
N ASP A 8 -1.95 15.85 -8.50
CA ASP A 8 -2.62 14.74 -9.18
C ASP A 8 -2.28 14.76 -10.67
N GLU A 9 -1.94 13.60 -11.25
CA GLU A 9 -1.68 13.49 -12.70
C GLU A 9 -2.92 12.97 -13.43
N LEU A 10 -3.61 13.88 -14.13
CA LEU A 10 -4.93 13.64 -14.73
C LEU A 10 -4.88 12.93 -16.10
N SER A 11 -4.02 11.93 -16.23
CA SER A 11 -3.85 11.15 -17.46
C SER A 11 -5.17 10.52 -17.98
N SER A 12 -5.30 10.40 -19.30
CA SER A 12 -6.37 9.65 -19.97
C SER A 12 -6.19 8.13 -19.87
N SER A 13 -5.05 7.64 -19.36
CA SER A 13 -4.77 6.20 -19.24
C SER A 13 -5.91 5.43 -18.55
N PRO A 14 -6.33 4.27 -19.09
CA PRO A 14 -7.36 3.45 -18.44
C PRO A 14 -6.93 2.96 -17.06
N ASN A 15 -5.62 2.92 -16.78
CA ASN A 15 -5.05 2.48 -15.51
C ASN A 15 -5.14 3.53 -14.39
N ARG A 16 -5.59 4.77 -14.69
CA ARG A 16 -5.86 5.81 -13.69
C ARG A 16 -7.22 5.59 -13.06
N ASP A 17 -7.25 4.96 -11.89
CA ASP A 17 -8.47 4.52 -11.22
C ASP A 17 -8.33 4.53 -9.68
N SER A 18 -9.45 4.32 -9.00
CA SER A 18 -9.63 4.33 -7.53
C SER A 18 -8.63 3.49 -6.73
N HIS A 19 -7.99 2.50 -7.36
CA HIS A 19 -7.05 1.58 -6.71
C HIS A 19 -5.58 1.98 -6.84
N ASN A 20 -5.27 3.08 -7.53
CA ASN A 20 -3.97 3.74 -7.52
C ASN A 20 -3.65 4.29 -6.12
N GLY A 21 -2.39 4.58 -5.81
CA GLY A 21 -2.07 5.10 -4.48
C GLY A 21 -0.60 5.20 -4.12
N LEU A 22 -0.34 5.17 -2.81
CA LEU A 22 0.97 5.11 -2.19
C LEU A 22 1.14 3.72 -1.58
N LEU A 23 1.99 2.88 -2.18
CA LEU A 23 2.05 1.45 -1.87
C LEU A 23 3.48 1.04 -1.50
N LEU A 24 3.59 0.25 -0.43
CA LEU A 24 4.81 -0.46 -0.05
C LEU A 24 4.67 -1.92 -0.48
N MET A 25 5.69 -2.44 -1.16
CA MET A 25 5.77 -3.83 -1.57
C MET A 25 6.68 -4.60 -0.62
N THR A 26 6.28 -5.81 -0.24
CA THR A 26 7.09 -6.75 0.53
C THR A 26 7.02 -8.13 -0.12
N ARG A 27 8.06 -8.96 0.09
CA ARG A 27 8.17 -10.29 -0.51
C ARG A 27 8.03 -10.23 -2.05
N TYR A 28 8.58 -9.19 -2.66
CA TYR A 28 8.56 -9.04 -4.11
C TYR A 28 9.51 -10.06 -4.71
N ILE A 29 8.95 -11.09 -5.34
CA ILE A 29 9.70 -12.09 -6.10
C ILE A 29 9.81 -11.64 -7.56
N ASP A 30 8.66 -11.23 -8.12
CA ASP A 30 8.54 -10.73 -9.48
C ASP A 30 7.27 -9.87 -9.61
N SER A 31 6.98 -9.41 -10.82
CA SER A 31 5.81 -8.56 -11.11
C SER A 31 4.45 -9.25 -10.89
N ASN A 32 4.43 -10.56 -10.70
CA ASN A 32 3.26 -11.40 -10.53
C ASN A 32 3.10 -11.95 -9.10
N ASN A 33 4.13 -11.86 -8.27
CA ASN A 33 4.20 -12.49 -6.95
C ASN A 33 4.79 -11.51 -5.90
N LEU A 34 3.91 -10.90 -5.11
CA LEU A 34 4.27 -9.96 -4.05
C LEU A 34 3.12 -9.73 -3.06
N TYR A 35 3.44 -9.18 -1.89
CA TYR A 35 2.46 -8.43 -1.09
C TYR A 35 2.62 -6.94 -1.37
N TYR A 36 1.51 -6.20 -1.26
CA TYR A 36 1.59 -4.76 -1.11
C TYR A 36 0.53 -4.25 -0.13
N ALA A 37 0.91 -3.20 0.59
CA ALA A 37 0.07 -2.53 1.55
C ALA A 37 0.26 -1.01 1.42
N GLY A 38 -0.82 -0.25 1.58
CA GLY A 38 -0.72 1.19 1.47
C GLY A 38 -2.06 1.89 1.42
N LEU A 39 -2.03 3.13 0.95
CA LEU A 39 -3.18 4.02 0.82
C LEU A 39 -3.56 4.16 -0.65
N ARG A 40 -4.86 4.10 -0.93
CA ARG A 40 -5.44 4.28 -2.26
C ARG A 40 -6.00 5.69 -2.43
N VAL A 41 -6.05 6.16 -3.68
CA VAL A 41 -6.62 7.47 -4.03
C VAL A 41 -8.12 7.57 -3.74
N ASP A 42 -8.82 6.45 -3.54
CA ASP A 42 -10.20 6.44 -3.02
C ASP A 42 -10.29 6.60 -1.50
N GLY A 43 -9.19 6.94 -0.82
CA GLY A 43 -9.16 7.21 0.61
C GLY A 43 -9.04 5.97 1.48
N ALA A 44 -8.96 4.77 0.90
CA ALA A 44 -8.85 3.54 1.66
C ALA A 44 -7.41 3.10 1.94
N ALA A 45 -7.19 2.49 3.09
CA ALA A 45 -6.05 1.61 3.32
C ALA A 45 -6.36 0.23 2.76
N VAL A 46 -5.33 -0.45 2.25
CA VAL A 46 -5.46 -1.82 1.73
C VAL A 46 -4.24 -2.67 2.03
N ILE A 47 -4.46 -3.97 2.19
CA ILE A 47 -3.44 -5.02 2.13
C ILE A 47 -3.88 -6.02 1.06
N LYS A 48 -3.01 -6.29 0.08
CA LYS A 48 -3.28 -7.24 -1.01
C LYS A 48 -2.12 -8.21 -1.20
N LYS A 49 -2.44 -9.40 -1.69
CA LYS A 49 -1.50 -10.33 -2.32
C LYS A 49 -1.67 -10.24 -3.83
N LYS A 50 -0.56 -10.25 -4.56
CA LYS A 50 -0.53 -10.64 -5.95
C LYS A 50 0.16 -12.00 -6.04
N ILE A 51 -0.49 -12.98 -6.65
CA ILE A 51 0.10 -14.30 -6.87
C ILE A 51 -0.33 -14.80 -8.25
N ASN A 52 0.63 -15.29 -9.03
CA ASN A 52 0.41 -15.72 -10.42
C ASN A 52 -0.35 -14.68 -11.26
N GLY A 53 -0.05 -13.39 -11.07
CA GLY A 53 -0.66 -12.31 -11.83
C GLY A 53 -1.97 -11.77 -11.25
N ASN A 54 -2.61 -12.51 -10.33
CA ASN A 54 -3.95 -12.20 -9.81
C ASN A 54 -3.88 -11.48 -8.46
N TYR A 55 -4.76 -10.49 -8.27
CA TYR A 55 -4.83 -9.71 -7.04
C TYR A 55 -5.91 -10.21 -6.09
N TYR A 56 -5.56 -10.37 -4.82
CA TYR A 56 -6.45 -10.78 -3.74
C TYR A 56 -6.39 -9.76 -2.60
N THR A 57 -7.55 -9.24 -2.19
CA THR A 57 -7.65 -8.32 -1.05
C THR A 57 -7.66 -9.11 0.25
N LEU A 58 -6.71 -8.81 1.14
CA LEU A 58 -6.60 -9.46 2.45
C LEU A 58 -7.23 -8.59 3.55
N ALA A 59 -7.10 -7.26 3.42
CA ALA A 59 -7.77 -6.31 4.29
C ALA A 59 -8.02 -4.98 3.56
N TYR A 60 -9.08 -4.28 3.95
CA TYR A 60 -9.51 -3.02 3.36
C TYR A 60 -10.26 -2.18 4.41
N ARG A 61 -9.99 -0.88 4.49
CA ARG A 61 -10.73 0.05 5.35
C ARG A 61 -10.66 1.48 4.80
N ASN A 62 -11.79 2.19 4.74
CA ASN A 62 -11.78 3.61 4.41
C ASN A 62 -11.12 4.41 5.54
N ILE A 63 -10.16 5.27 5.21
CA ILE A 63 -9.39 6.08 6.16
C ILE A 63 -9.73 7.56 5.99
N PHE A 64 -9.68 8.05 4.75
CA PHE A 64 -10.02 9.43 4.42
C PHE A 64 -11.48 9.51 3.95
N PRO A 65 -12.26 10.47 4.47
CA PRO A 65 -13.65 10.64 4.08
C PRO A 65 -13.76 11.20 2.66
N GLY A 66 -14.94 11.03 2.07
CA GLY A 66 -15.28 11.56 0.76
C GLY A 66 -15.71 10.48 -0.23
N THR A 67 -15.97 10.89 -1.46
CA THR A 67 -16.34 10.00 -2.55
C THR A 67 -15.38 10.24 -3.70
N TYR A 68 -14.67 9.18 -4.09
CA TYR A 68 -13.78 9.21 -5.24
C TYR A 68 -14.58 9.49 -6.52
N ASN A 69 -14.09 10.42 -7.32
CA ASN A 69 -14.56 10.64 -8.67
C ASN A 69 -13.37 10.95 -9.57
N ARG A 70 -13.16 10.13 -10.60
CA ARG A 70 -12.01 10.24 -11.51
C ARG A 70 -11.84 11.62 -12.16
N LEU A 71 -12.92 12.39 -12.32
CA LEU A 71 -12.92 13.70 -12.98
C LEU A 71 -12.93 14.85 -11.96
N THR A 72 -13.81 14.79 -10.97
CA THR A 72 -14.06 15.94 -10.08
C THR A 72 -13.37 15.82 -8.72
N ASN A 73 -12.98 14.61 -8.30
CA ASN A 73 -12.32 14.35 -7.02
C ASN A 73 -11.42 13.10 -7.10
N PRO A 74 -10.33 13.17 -7.90
CA PRO A 74 -9.58 12.00 -8.36
C PRO A 74 -8.66 11.41 -7.29
N ASN A 75 -8.53 12.07 -6.13
CA ASN A 75 -7.66 11.63 -5.07
C ASN A 75 -8.18 12.19 -3.75
N LEU A 76 -8.51 11.32 -2.79
CA LEU A 76 -8.95 11.69 -1.45
C LEU A 76 -7.78 11.82 -0.47
N LEU A 77 -6.56 11.44 -0.88
CA LEU A 77 -5.38 11.59 -0.03
C LEU A 77 -5.01 13.08 0.09
N PRO A 78 -4.51 13.52 1.26
CA PRO A 78 -4.13 14.91 1.48
C PRO A 78 -2.93 15.28 0.61
N LYS A 79 -2.97 16.48 0.03
CA LYS A 79 -1.88 17.05 -0.76
C LYS A 79 -1.07 17.98 0.12
N ASN A 80 0.21 18.12 -0.19
CA ASN A 80 1.17 18.96 0.53
C ASN A 80 1.33 18.62 2.02
N THR A 81 0.87 17.45 2.44
CA THR A 81 1.04 16.89 3.78
C THR A 81 1.92 15.66 3.69
N TRP A 82 2.92 15.56 4.56
CA TRP A 82 3.74 14.35 4.67
C TRP A 82 2.93 13.23 5.33
N ILE A 83 2.95 12.05 4.72
CA ILE A 83 2.40 10.81 5.29
C ILE A 83 3.53 9.81 5.35
N ALA A 84 3.82 9.26 6.52
CA ALA A 84 4.71 8.11 6.63
C ALA A 84 3.90 6.81 6.69
N LEU A 85 4.31 5.84 5.88
CA LEU A 85 3.81 4.46 5.92
C LEU A 85 4.91 3.51 6.38
N LYS A 86 4.49 2.47 7.09
CA LYS A 86 5.31 1.34 7.51
C LYS A 86 4.51 0.06 7.31
N THR A 87 5.15 -0.94 6.70
CA THR A 87 4.60 -2.28 6.57
C THR A 87 5.47 -3.26 7.31
N GLU A 88 4.85 -4.13 8.11
CA GLU A 88 5.51 -5.26 8.76
C GLU A 88 4.99 -6.53 8.11
N THR A 89 5.89 -7.44 7.69
CA THR A 89 5.54 -8.73 7.07
C THR A 89 6.30 -9.84 7.76
N LYS A 90 5.60 -10.81 8.34
CA LYS A 90 6.18 -11.86 9.18
C LYS A 90 5.62 -13.23 8.85
N ASN A 91 6.52 -14.21 8.69
CA ASN A 91 6.15 -15.62 8.62
C ASN A 91 5.74 -16.13 10.01
N ASN A 92 4.64 -16.86 10.07
CA ASN A 92 4.15 -17.51 11.27
C ASN A 92 4.57 -18.99 11.28
N LEU A 93 4.64 -19.58 12.47
CA LEU A 93 5.04 -20.98 12.66
C LEU A 93 4.14 -21.98 11.92
N ASN A 94 2.87 -21.63 11.68
CA ASN A 94 1.91 -22.45 10.96
C ASN A 94 1.95 -22.27 9.43
N GLY A 95 2.97 -21.58 8.89
CA GLY A 95 3.12 -21.33 7.46
C GLY A 95 2.29 -20.17 6.90
N SER A 96 1.46 -19.51 7.72
CA SER A 96 0.77 -18.27 7.33
C SER A 96 1.70 -17.06 7.35
N VAL A 97 1.30 -15.96 6.72
CA VAL A 97 2.04 -14.69 6.73
C VAL A 97 1.17 -13.58 7.31
N SER A 98 1.66 -12.90 8.35
CA SER A 98 1.00 -11.72 8.90
C SER A 98 1.54 -10.45 8.26
N ILE A 99 0.64 -9.57 7.82
CA ILE A 99 0.96 -8.26 7.26
C ILE A 99 0.24 -7.18 8.06
N LYS A 100 0.97 -6.14 8.47
CA LYS A 100 0.42 -4.96 9.14
C LYS A 100 0.80 -3.70 8.39
N LEU A 101 -0.12 -2.75 8.34
CA LEU A 101 0.08 -1.43 7.76
C LEU A 101 -0.11 -0.37 8.84
N TYR A 102 0.88 0.49 9.01
CA TYR A 102 0.85 1.62 9.94
C TYR A 102 1.01 2.94 9.18
N MET A 103 0.48 4.01 9.78
CA MET A 103 0.61 5.37 9.28
C MET A 103 0.97 6.34 10.41
N ASP A 104 1.84 7.29 10.09
CA ASP A 104 2.04 8.52 10.83
C ASP A 104 1.71 9.70 9.90
N ASN A 105 0.57 10.33 10.16
CA ASN A 105 0.03 11.41 9.32
C ASN A 105 0.55 12.75 9.81
N GLY A 106 1.34 13.44 8.99
CA GLY A 106 1.99 14.69 9.34
C GLY A 106 3.37 14.54 10.01
N LEU A 107 3.96 13.33 10.02
CA LEU A 107 5.26 13.04 10.66
C LEU A 107 5.32 13.45 12.13
N THR A 108 4.26 13.13 12.87
CA THR A 108 4.11 13.46 14.30
C THR A 108 4.96 12.57 15.21
N GLY A 109 5.50 11.47 14.68
CA GLY A 109 6.10 10.38 15.45
C GLY A 109 5.08 9.38 16.00
N THR A 110 3.78 9.65 15.85
CA THR A 110 2.71 8.78 16.37
C THR A 110 2.22 7.81 15.29
N TRP A 111 2.62 6.55 15.43
CA TRP A 111 2.23 5.48 14.50
C TRP A 111 0.90 4.85 14.88
N THR A 112 -0.07 4.92 13.96
CA THR A 112 -1.38 4.26 14.09
C THR A 112 -1.44 3.02 13.22
N LEU A 113 -1.90 1.89 13.78
CA LEU A 113 -2.21 0.69 13.01
C LEU A 113 -3.45 0.93 12.14
N LEU A 114 -3.28 0.92 10.82
CA LEU A 114 -4.38 1.05 9.88
C LEU A 114 -5.05 -0.28 9.58
N LEU A 115 -4.27 -1.31 9.28
CA LEU A 115 -4.78 -2.63 8.92
C LEU A 115 -3.85 -3.73 9.43
N SER A 116 -4.45 -4.90 9.70
CA SER A 116 -3.74 -6.15 9.98
C SER A 116 -4.45 -7.26 9.23
N ALA A 117 -3.69 -8.13 8.57
CA ALA A 117 -4.20 -9.29 7.88
C ALA A 117 -3.28 -10.50 8.12
N THR A 118 -3.85 -11.70 8.04
CA THR A 118 -3.10 -12.95 8.00
C THR A 118 -3.47 -13.67 6.72
N ASP A 119 -2.49 -13.86 5.84
CA ASP A 119 -2.65 -14.71 4.66
C ASP A 119 -2.44 -16.17 5.06
N SER A 120 -3.52 -16.94 5.02
CA SER A 120 -3.55 -18.37 5.27
C SER A 120 -3.81 -19.19 4.00
N GLY A 121 -3.74 -18.58 2.81
CA GLY A 121 -3.93 -19.30 1.54
C GLY A 121 -4.93 -18.65 0.55
N ILE A 122 -5.34 -17.40 0.75
CA ILE A 122 -6.32 -16.75 -0.15
C ILE A 122 -5.71 -16.62 -1.54
N GLY A 123 -6.28 -17.26 -2.55
CA GLY A 123 -5.75 -17.22 -3.91
C GLY A 123 -4.49 -18.07 -4.15
N GLY A 124 -4.16 -18.98 -3.23
CA GLY A 124 -2.96 -19.82 -3.27
C GLY A 124 -2.10 -19.66 -2.03
N SER A 125 -1.02 -20.44 -1.92
CA SER A 125 -0.14 -20.46 -0.75
C SER A 125 0.37 -19.06 -0.37
N PRO A 126 0.61 -18.79 0.93
CA PRO A 126 1.29 -17.57 1.36
C PRO A 126 2.70 -17.48 0.75
N ILE A 127 3.16 -16.26 0.48
CA ILE A 127 4.51 -16.00 -0.03
C ILE A 127 5.46 -15.90 1.16
N THR A 128 6.06 -17.03 1.54
CA THR A 128 6.93 -17.14 2.71
C THR A 128 8.41 -16.91 2.40
N ASN A 129 8.82 -17.04 1.13
CA ASN A 129 10.20 -16.84 0.70
C ASN A 129 10.66 -15.40 0.95
N GLU A 130 11.96 -15.21 1.15
CA GLU A 130 12.58 -13.89 1.09
C GLU A 130 12.41 -13.28 -0.30
N GLY A 131 12.39 -11.95 -0.35
CA GLY A 131 12.19 -11.19 -1.58
C GLY A 131 12.47 -9.72 -1.34
N TYR A 132 12.34 -8.92 -2.39
CA TYR A 132 12.65 -7.50 -2.30
C TYR A 132 11.54 -6.72 -1.60
N ALA A 133 11.91 -5.55 -1.08
CA ALA A 133 10.98 -4.51 -0.73
C ALA A 133 10.96 -3.44 -1.83
N GLY A 134 9.84 -2.76 -1.99
CA GLY A 134 9.68 -1.75 -3.03
C GLY A 134 8.66 -0.69 -2.68
N ILE A 135 8.61 0.34 -3.51
CA ILE A 135 7.65 1.43 -3.44
C ILE A 135 6.97 1.53 -4.78
N ARG A 136 5.67 1.78 -4.78
CA ARG A 136 4.90 2.13 -5.98
C ARG A 136 4.00 3.32 -5.68
N THR A 137 4.01 4.26 -6.62
CA THR A 137 3.03 5.33 -6.70
C THR A 137 2.44 5.36 -8.10
N ASP A 138 1.19 5.81 -8.21
CA ASP A 138 0.47 5.80 -9.47
C ASP A 138 -0.22 7.16 -9.69
N PHE A 139 -0.03 7.77 -10.86
CA PHE A 139 -0.73 8.98 -11.32
C PHE A 139 -0.71 10.17 -10.35
N MET A 140 0.42 10.42 -9.71
CA MET A 140 0.65 11.57 -8.82
C MET A 140 2.12 11.99 -8.87
N ASP A 141 2.39 13.27 -8.69
CA ASP A 141 3.74 13.77 -8.37
C ASP A 141 3.96 13.64 -6.87
N VAL A 142 4.99 12.87 -6.49
CA VAL A 142 5.23 12.47 -5.10
C VAL A 142 6.70 12.67 -4.73
N TYR A 143 6.93 13.38 -3.62
CA TYR A 143 8.24 13.35 -2.95
C TYR A 143 8.33 12.15 -2.02
N PHE A 144 9.53 11.59 -1.95
CA PHE A 144 9.89 10.44 -1.14
C PHE A 144 11.00 10.81 -0.17
N ASP A 145 10.90 10.33 1.07
CA ASP A 145 11.95 10.50 2.07
C ASP A 145 11.93 9.36 3.09
N ASN A 146 13.01 9.18 3.85
CA ASN A 146 13.12 8.22 4.95
C ASN A 146 12.69 6.78 4.58
N TYR A 147 13.24 6.27 3.47
CA TYR A 147 13.11 4.87 3.10
C TYR A 147 14.15 4.03 3.84
N TRP A 148 13.69 3.10 4.67
CA TRP A 148 14.55 2.18 5.39
C TRP A 148 13.85 0.83 5.53
N LEU A 149 14.66 -0.21 5.68
CA LEU A 149 14.25 -1.60 5.81
C LEU A 149 14.97 -2.20 7.01
N VAL A 150 14.29 -3.07 7.75
CA VAL A 150 14.87 -3.85 8.83
C VAL A 150 14.46 -5.30 8.63
N ASN A 151 15.44 -6.20 8.59
CA ASN A 151 15.28 -7.64 8.43
C ASN A 151 14.48 -8.01 7.17
N ILE A 152 15.16 -7.97 6.02
CA ILE A 152 14.61 -8.35 4.70
C ILE A 152 14.66 -9.87 4.58
#